data_AF-A0AAP9RXM6-F1
#
_entry.id   AF-A0AAP9RXM6-F1
#
_cell.length_a   1.000
_cell.length_b   1.000
_cell.length_c   1.000
_cell.angle_alpha   90.00
_cell.angle_beta   90.00
_cell.angle_gamma   90.00
#
_symmetry.space_group_name_H-M   'P 1'
#
loop_
_entity.id
_entity.type
_entity.pdbx_description
1 polymer ?
#
loop_
_entity_poly.entity_id
_entity_poly.type
_entity_poly.pdbx_seq_one_letter_code
_entity_poly.pdbx_strand_id
1 'polypeptide(L)'
;MGEKTKEKNYSIGDHIFAILVVLLMCLFLISSPFLIFFGVFKLVALAPDVSINTKGTFDSVIVLFKFFVLTVVVGIVDVVFSQILLKKRGFLNFVIEALLMFCVFYLYVLIYSMHSQEIVIRNNGVFLVSLFLFILYLLINVAYIVSRRLYKATMKNIQKKNN
;
A
#
# COMPACT_ATOMS: atom_id res chain seq x y z
N MET A 1 7.83 32.12 -46.38
CA MET A 1 7.92 30.69 -46.78
C MET A 1 7.40 29.89 -45.60
N GLY A 2 6.13 29.49 -45.63
CA GLY A 2 5.45 28.92 -44.47
C GLY A 2 5.85 27.47 -44.24
N GLU A 3 6.38 27.16 -43.06
CA GLU A 3 6.52 25.78 -42.60
C GLU A 3 5.12 25.18 -42.45
N LYS A 4 4.76 24.28 -43.35
CA LYS A 4 3.61 23.40 -43.17
C LYS A 4 3.96 22.40 -42.07
N THR A 5 3.41 22.61 -40.88
CA THR A 5 3.33 21.56 -39.85
C THR A 5 2.67 20.34 -40.48
N LYS A 6 3.45 19.27 -40.69
CA LYS A 6 2.91 17.97 -41.08
C LYS A 6 2.01 17.49 -39.94
N GLU A 7 0.71 17.62 -40.09
CA GLU A 7 -0.25 16.86 -39.29
C GLU A 7 0.09 15.37 -39.47
N LYS A 8 0.68 14.78 -38.43
CA LYS A 8 0.81 13.33 -38.36
C LYS A 8 -0.62 12.80 -38.21
N ASN A 9 -1.14 12.19 -39.26
CA ASN A 9 -2.37 11.41 -39.19
C ASN A 9 -2.12 10.24 -38.24
N TYR A 10 -2.51 10.40 -36.98
CA TYR A 10 -2.51 9.33 -35.99
C TYR A 10 -3.49 8.25 -36.45
N SER A 11 -3.03 7.00 -36.50
CA SER A 11 -3.88 5.87 -36.87
C SER A 11 -4.82 5.53 -35.72
N ILE A 12 -6.03 5.03 -36.02
CA ILE A 12 -6.95 4.48 -35.00
C ILE A 12 -6.24 3.43 -34.13
N GLY A 13 -5.28 2.69 -34.71
CA GLY A 13 -4.43 1.75 -33.99
C GLY A 13 -3.54 2.39 -32.92
N ASP A 14 -3.03 3.61 -33.17
CA ASP A 14 -2.19 4.33 -32.20
C ASP A 14 -3.01 4.76 -30.98
N HIS A 15 -4.27 5.16 -31.19
CA HIS A 15 -5.20 5.49 -30.12
C HIS A 15 -5.57 4.27 -29.28
N ILE A 16 -5.89 3.13 -29.90
CA ILE A 16 -6.20 1.88 -29.20
C ILE A 16 -4.98 1.42 -28.40
N PHE A 17 -3.78 1.48 -28.98
CA PHE A 17 -2.54 1.12 -28.29
C PHE A 17 -2.26 2.03 -27.09
N ALA A 18 -2.42 3.35 -27.25
CA ALA A 18 -2.24 4.30 -26.15
C ALA A 18 -3.22 4.03 -25.00
N ILE A 19 -4.51 3.79 -25.30
CA ILE A 19 -5.52 3.45 -24.29
C ILE A 19 -5.14 2.15 -23.57
N LEU A 20 -4.72 1.12 -24.31
CA LEU A 20 -4.31 -0.16 -23.75
C LEU A 20 -3.12 0.00 -22.79
N VAL A 21 -2.10 0.75 -23.19
CA VAL A 21 -0.90 1.00 -22.37
C VAL A 21 -1.28 1.75 -21.10
N VAL A 22 -2.08 2.81 -21.18
CA VAL A 22 -2.54 3.56 -20.00
C VAL A 22 -3.35 2.66 -19.07
N LEU A 23 -4.24 1.83 -19.61
CA LEU A 23 -5.03 0.87 -18.82
C LEU A 23 -4.13 -0.14 -18.10
N LEU A 24 -3.11 -0.65 -18.79
CA LEU A 24 -2.14 -1.58 -18.21
C LEU A 24 -1.31 -0.92 -17.11
N MET A 25 -0.89 0.34 -17.30
CA MET A 25 -0.18 1.12 -16.28
C MET A 25 -1.05 1.35 -15.04
N CYS A 26 -2.31 1.75 -15.22
CA CYS A 26 -3.25 1.91 -14.11
C CYS A 26 -3.48 0.60 -13.36
N LEU A 27 -3.67 -0.50 -14.09
CA LEU A 27 -3.88 -1.82 -13.50
C LEU A 27 -2.65 -2.27 -12.71
N PHE A 28 -1.45 -2.03 -13.23
CA PHE A 28 -0.21 -2.33 -12.52
C PHE A 28 -0.06 -1.50 -11.24
N LEU A 29 -0.33 -0.19 -11.29
CA LEU A 29 -0.25 0.69 -10.12
C LEU A 29 -1.24 0.29 -9.02
N ILE A 30 -2.45 -0.11 -9.39
CA ILE A 30 -3.49 -0.52 -8.43
C ILE A 30 -3.23 -1.92 -7.87
N SER A 31 -2.76 -2.85 -8.70
CA SER A 31 -2.54 -4.25 -8.30
C SER A 31 -1.23 -4.46 -7.53
N SER A 32 -0.19 -3.69 -7.82
CA SER A 32 1.15 -3.86 -7.22
C SER A 32 1.14 -3.84 -5.69
N PRO A 33 0.47 -2.89 -5.00
CA PRO A 33 0.38 -2.90 -3.54
C PRO A 33 -0.23 -4.19 -2.99
N PHE A 34 -1.29 -4.70 -3.63
CA PHE A 34 -1.92 -5.94 -3.24
C PHE A 34 -1.02 -7.15 -3.51
N LEU A 35 -0.30 -7.19 -4.64
CA LEU A 35 0.60 -8.29 -4.97
C LEU A 35 1.77 -8.38 -3.98
N ILE A 36 2.35 -7.23 -3.58
CA ILE A 36 3.38 -7.17 -2.54
C ILE A 36 2.81 -7.68 -1.21
N PHE A 37 1.64 -7.19 -0.82
CA PHE A 37 0.95 -7.64 0.39
C PHE A 37 0.70 -9.15 0.39
N PHE A 38 0.13 -9.67 -0.69
CA PHE A 38 -0.18 -11.08 -0.87
C PHE A 38 1.08 -11.95 -0.77
N GLY A 39 2.15 -11.56 -1.46
CA GLY A 39 3.41 -12.30 -1.44
C GLY A 39 4.03 -12.39 -0.05
N VAL A 40 4.11 -11.27 0.67
CA VAL A 40 4.69 -11.25 2.02
C VAL A 40 3.76 -11.92 3.04
N PHE A 41 2.44 -11.75 2.92
CA PHE A 41 1.49 -12.42 3.81
C PHE A 41 1.53 -13.94 3.62
N LYS A 42 1.75 -14.44 2.40
CA LYS A 42 1.93 -15.89 2.17
C LYS A 42 3.17 -16.43 2.89
N LEU A 43 4.23 -15.64 3.08
CA LEU A 43 5.38 -16.01 3.91
C LEU A 43 5.01 -16.05 5.40
N VAL A 44 4.23 -15.06 5.87
CA VAL A 44 3.68 -15.03 7.23
C VAL A 44 2.81 -16.27 7.50
N ALA A 45 2.01 -16.70 6.52
CA ALA A 45 1.16 -17.88 6.59
C ALA A 45 1.93 -19.22 6.50
N LEU A 46 3.27 -19.21 6.39
CA LEU A 46 4.09 -20.40 6.60
C LEU A 46 4.35 -20.66 8.09
N ALA A 47 4.15 -19.65 8.94
CA ALA A 47 4.27 -19.83 10.38
C ALA A 47 3.13 -20.74 10.89
N PRO A 48 3.39 -21.64 11.86
CA PRO A 48 2.38 -22.61 12.33
C PRO A 48 1.16 -21.95 12.98
N ASP A 49 1.30 -20.69 13.39
CA ASP A 49 0.29 -19.91 14.08
C ASP A 49 -0.64 -19.13 13.13
N VAL A 50 -0.42 -19.15 11.81
CA VAL A 50 -1.22 -18.43 10.82
C VAL A 50 -1.50 -19.35 9.63
N SER A 51 -2.78 -19.58 9.32
CA SER A 51 -3.17 -20.39 8.17
C SER A 51 -4.37 -19.80 7.44
N ILE A 52 -4.41 -19.97 6.12
CA ILE A 52 -5.52 -19.50 5.28
C ILE A 52 -6.42 -20.71 5.03
N ASN A 53 -7.62 -20.71 5.61
CA ASN A 53 -8.54 -21.82 5.58
C ASN A 53 -9.34 -21.84 4.26
N THR A 54 -8.66 -22.21 3.17
CA THR A 54 -9.25 -22.26 1.81
C THR A 54 -8.80 -23.52 1.09
N LYS A 55 -9.66 -24.05 0.21
CA LYS A 55 -9.38 -25.28 -0.55
C LYS A 55 -8.66 -25.02 -1.89
N GLY A 56 -8.62 -23.78 -2.37
CA GLY A 56 -8.02 -23.40 -3.65
C GLY A 56 -7.23 -22.09 -3.62
N THR A 57 -6.32 -21.95 -4.58
CA THR A 57 -5.45 -20.76 -4.72
C THR A 57 -6.25 -19.49 -4.99
N PHE A 58 -7.31 -19.58 -5.80
CA PHE A 58 -8.16 -18.44 -6.11
C PHE A 58 -8.95 -17.95 -4.89
N ASP A 59 -9.47 -18.87 -4.09
CA ASP A 59 -10.15 -18.54 -2.83
C ASP A 59 -9.20 -17.88 -1.83
N SER A 60 -7.96 -18.36 -1.73
CA SER A 60 -6.90 -17.70 -0.95
C SER A 60 -6.67 -16.26 -1.39
N VAL A 61 -6.67 -15.98 -2.70
CA VAL A 61 -6.49 -14.61 -3.23
C VAL A 61 -7.66 -13.73 -2.83
N ILE A 62 -8.90 -14.22 -2.93
CA ILE A 62 -10.10 -13.46 -2.54
C ILE A 62 -10.10 -13.13 -1.05
N VAL A 63 -9.80 -14.11 -0.19
CA VAL A 63 -9.73 -13.92 1.26
C VAL A 63 -8.69 -12.87 1.62
N LEU A 64 -7.48 -12.98 1.05
CA LEU A 64 -6.42 -12.00 1.29
C LEU A 64 -6.73 -10.63 0.71
N PHE A 65 -7.46 -10.56 -0.41
CA PHE A 65 -7.91 -9.29 -0.96
C PHE A 65 -8.91 -8.59 -0.05
N LYS A 66 -9.90 -9.32 0.51
CA LYS A 66 -10.82 -8.76 1.52
C LYS A 66 -10.07 -8.24 2.74
N PHE A 67 -9.11 -9.03 3.25
CA PHE A 67 -8.28 -8.64 4.39
C PHE A 67 -7.43 -7.40 4.08
N PHE A 68 -6.85 -7.33 2.87
CA PHE A 68 -6.10 -6.16 2.40
C PHE A 68 -6.98 -4.90 2.34
N VAL A 69 -8.17 -4.97 1.75
CA VAL A 69 -9.09 -3.83 1.67
C VAL A 69 -9.47 -3.33 3.07
N LEU A 70 -9.79 -4.25 3.99
CA LEU A 70 -10.07 -3.89 5.38
C LEU A 70 -8.87 -3.23 6.06
N THR A 71 -7.66 -3.74 5.84
CA THR A 71 -6.42 -3.17 6.37
C THR A 71 -6.21 -1.73 5.86
N VAL A 72 -6.46 -1.47 4.58
CA VAL A 72 -6.37 -0.11 4.01
C VAL A 72 -7.35 0.84 4.67
N VAL A 73 -8.57 0.39 4.96
CA VAL A 73 -9.58 1.18 5.70
C VAL A 73 -9.09 1.49 7.12
N VAL A 74 -8.47 0.53 7.81
CA VAL A 74 -7.87 0.75 9.13
C VAL A 74 -6.71 1.77 9.05
N GLY A 75 -5.99 1.79 7.93
CA GLY A 75 -4.96 2.80 7.66
C GLY A 75 -5.48 4.25 7.67
N ILE A 76 -6.78 4.49 7.46
CA ILE A 76 -7.37 5.84 7.56
C ILE A 76 -7.27 6.39 8.99
N VAL A 77 -7.21 5.51 10.01
CA VAL A 77 -7.04 5.90 11.42
C VAL A 77 -5.74 6.69 11.63
N ASP A 78 -4.70 6.40 10.85
CA ASP A 78 -3.44 7.15 10.85
C ASP A 78 -3.67 8.63 10.54
N VAL A 79 -4.49 8.94 9.53
CA VAL A 79 -4.82 10.32 9.15
C VAL A 79 -5.51 11.05 10.29
N VAL A 80 -6.39 10.36 11.02
CA VAL A 80 -7.09 10.91 12.18
C VAL A 80 -6.10 11.18 13.32
N PHE A 81 -5.21 10.24 13.64
CA PHE A 81 -4.17 10.43 14.64
C PHE A 81 -3.22 11.57 14.28
N SER A 82 -2.76 11.63 13.03
CA SER A 82 -1.98 12.74 12.49
C SER A 82 -2.68 14.08 12.72
N GLN A 83 -4.00 14.18 12.45
CA GLN A 83 -4.78 15.40 12.66
C GLN A 83 -4.91 15.80 14.12
N ILE A 84 -5.06 14.84 15.04
CA ILE A 84 -5.17 15.10 16.47
C ILE A 84 -3.80 15.46 17.08
N LEU A 85 -2.73 14.77 16.66
CA LEU A 85 -1.36 14.92 17.16
C LEU A 85 -0.59 16.08 16.50
N LEU A 86 -1.13 16.67 15.42
CA LEU A 86 -0.60 17.79 14.63
C LEU A 86 -0.23 19.04 15.44
N LYS A 87 -0.62 19.12 16.71
CA LYS A 87 -0.28 20.24 17.61
C LYS A 87 1.21 20.31 17.99
N LYS A 88 2.00 19.24 17.79
CA LYS A 88 3.46 19.26 17.99
C LYS A 88 4.20 18.55 16.85
N ARG A 89 5.02 19.28 16.10
CA ARG A 89 5.90 18.69 15.06
C ARG A 89 7.20 18.21 15.72
N GLY A 90 7.37 16.90 15.90
CA GLY A 90 8.59 16.34 16.45
C GLY A 90 8.71 14.83 16.21
N PHE A 91 9.94 14.33 16.25
CA PHE A 91 10.25 12.90 16.11
C PHE A 91 9.51 12.04 17.15
N LEU A 92 9.37 12.54 18.38
CA LEU A 92 8.63 11.86 19.45
C LEU A 92 7.15 11.65 19.11
N ASN A 93 6.52 12.61 18.41
CA ASN A 93 5.13 12.46 18.00
C ASN A 93 4.97 11.37 16.94
N PHE A 94 5.91 11.27 16.00
CA PHE A 94 5.93 10.18 15.02
C PHE A 94 6.08 8.81 15.70
N VAL A 95 6.95 8.70 16.71
CA VAL A 95 7.09 7.45 17.48
C VAL A 95 5.79 7.10 18.22
N ILE A 96 5.14 8.08 18.85
CA ILE A 96 3.87 7.88 19.54
C ILE A 96 2.78 7.44 18.56
N GLU A 97 2.69 8.08 17.39
CA GLU A 97 1.74 7.74 16.33
C GLU A 97 1.97 6.32 15.80
N ALA A 98 3.23 5.94 15.55
CA ALA A 98 3.58 4.59 15.15
C ALA A 98 3.19 3.55 16.22
N LEU A 99 3.43 3.83 17.51
CA LEU A 99 3.00 2.95 18.61
C LEU A 99 1.48 2.84 18.70
N LEU A 100 0.74 3.94 18.51
CA LEU A 100 -0.72 3.92 18.46
C LEU A 100 -1.22 3.09 17.28
N MET A 101 -0.60 3.25 16.10
CA MET A 101 -0.93 2.44 14.93
C MET A 101 -0.62 0.96 15.15
N PHE A 102 0.47 0.62 15.85
CA PHE A 102 0.73 -0.77 16.25
C PHE A 102 -0.39 -1.33 17.13
N CYS A 103 -0.86 -0.57 18.13
CA CYS A 103 -1.99 -0.96 18.96
C CYS A 103 -3.28 -1.13 18.13
N VAL A 104 -3.54 -0.24 17.18
CA VAL A 104 -4.70 -0.34 16.27
C VAL A 104 -4.60 -1.60 15.41
N PHE A 105 -3.43 -1.91 14.82
CA PHE A 105 -3.24 -3.15 14.07
C PHE A 105 -3.38 -4.39 14.95
N TYR A 106 -2.92 -4.34 16.20
CA TYR A 106 -3.11 -5.42 17.15
C TYR A 106 -4.60 -5.68 17.42
N LEU A 107 -5.34 -4.64 17.77
CA LEU A 107 -6.78 -4.73 17.99
C LEU A 107 -7.53 -5.18 16.74
N TYR A 108 -7.17 -4.65 15.57
CA TYR A 108 -7.77 -5.04 14.29
C TYR A 108 -7.59 -6.54 14.01
N VAL A 109 -6.37 -7.05 14.11
CA VAL A 109 -6.08 -8.47 13.87
C VAL A 109 -6.76 -9.36 14.90
N LEU A 110 -6.80 -8.93 16.17
CA LEU A 110 -7.51 -9.64 17.24
C LEU A 110 -9.01 -9.75 16.93
N ILE A 111 -9.67 -8.62 16.60
CA ILE A 111 -11.10 -8.60 16.26
C ILE A 111 -11.36 -9.45 15.01
N TYR A 112 -10.50 -9.33 13.99
CA TYR A 112 -10.60 -10.12 12.76
C TYR A 112 -10.49 -11.61 13.05
N SER A 113 -9.54 -12.03 13.88
CA SER A 113 -9.36 -13.43 14.30
C SER A 113 -10.57 -13.99 15.07
N MET A 114 -11.33 -13.15 15.78
CA MET A 114 -12.53 -13.58 16.51
C MET A 114 -13.75 -13.73 15.60
N HIS A 115 -13.85 -12.92 14.55
CA HIS A 115 -15.05 -12.85 13.71
C HIS A 115 -14.91 -13.60 12.37
N SER A 116 -13.68 -13.72 11.84
CA SER A 116 -13.41 -14.39 10.57
C SER A 116 -12.79 -15.76 10.80
N GLN A 117 -13.35 -16.76 10.13
CA GLN A 117 -12.79 -18.12 10.07
C GLN A 117 -11.96 -18.35 8.79
N GLU A 118 -11.84 -17.32 7.93
CA GLU A 118 -11.14 -17.41 6.64
C GLU A 118 -9.60 -17.42 6.82
N ILE A 119 -9.09 -16.63 7.76
CA ILE A 119 -7.68 -16.65 8.19
C ILE A 119 -7.66 -17.11 9.65
N VAL A 120 -7.17 -18.33 9.87
CA VAL A 120 -7.07 -18.91 11.20
C VAL A 120 -5.75 -18.45 11.82
N ILE A 121 -5.87 -17.66 12.88
CA ILE A 121 -4.76 -17.09 13.63
C ILE A 121 -4.79 -17.71 15.04
N ARG A 122 -3.70 -18.37 15.44
CA ARG A 122 -3.58 -19.10 16.73
C ARG A 122 -2.46 -18.50 17.57
N ASN A 123 -2.56 -18.58 18.89
CA ASN A 123 -1.48 -18.23 19.83
C ASN A 123 -0.82 -16.88 19.49
N ASN A 124 0.47 -16.90 19.12
CA ASN A 124 1.29 -15.75 18.78
C ASN A 124 1.04 -15.19 17.37
N GLY A 125 0.17 -15.83 16.59
CA GLY A 125 -0.18 -15.41 15.24
C GLY A 125 -0.76 -14.00 15.18
N VAL A 126 -1.50 -13.57 16.22
CA VAL A 126 -2.05 -12.20 16.29
C VAL A 126 -0.91 -11.20 16.28
N PHE A 127 0.07 -11.39 17.18
CA PHE A 127 1.26 -10.54 17.24
C PHE A 127 2.04 -10.56 15.93
N LEU A 128 2.23 -11.74 15.32
CA LEU A 128 3.00 -11.90 14.09
C LEU A 128 2.34 -11.17 12.91
N VAL A 129 1.02 -11.31 12.74
CA VAL A 129 0.28 -10.60 11.68
C VAL A 129 0.25 -9.10 11.94
N SER A 130 0.04 -8.66 13.18
CA SER A 130 0.08 -7.23 13.53
C SER A 130 1.47 -6.62 13.32
N LEU A 131 2.53 -7.36 13.64
CA LEU A 131 3.90 -6.95 13.38
C LEU A 131 4.17 -6.83 11.88
N PHE A 132 3.68 -7.77 11.07
CA PHE A 132 3.74 -7.68 9.61
C PHE A 132 3.05 -6.41 9.10
N LEU A 133 1.82 -6.14 9.53
CA LEU A 133 1.08 -4.94 9.14
C LEU A 133 1.82 -3.67 9.56
N PHE A 134 2.42 -3.67 10.74
CA PHE A 134 3.18 -2.54 11.26
C PHE A 134 4.48 -2.30 10.49
N ILE A 135 5.23 -3.34 10.15
CA ILE A 135 6.42 -3.23 9.30
C ILE A 135 6.02 -2.67 7.93
N LEU A 136 4.93 -3.16 7.34
CA LEU A 136 4.43 -2.65 6.06
C LEU A 136 4.08 -1.15 6.16
N TYR A 137 3.40 -0.75 7.22
CA TYR A 137 3.09 0.66 7.51
C TYR A 137 4.36 1.52 7.62
N LEU A 138 5.38 1.06 8.34
CA LEU A 138 6.66 1.78 8.44
C LEU A 138 7.36 1.88 7.08
N LEU A 139 7.35 0.81 6.27
CA LEU A 139 7.93 0.82 4.93
C LEU A 139 7.22 1.82 4.02
N ILE A 140 5.89 1.93 4.08
CA ILE A 140 5.13 2.93 3.33
C ILE A 140 5.55 4.34 3.74
N ASN A 141 5.68 4.60 5.04
CA ASN A 141 6.14 5.90 5.55
C ASN A 141 7.55 6.25 5.09
N VAL A 142 8.48 5.29 5.11
CA VAL A 142 9.84 5.47 4.58
C VAL A 142 9.81 5.74 3.08
N ALA A 143 9.04 4.96 2.31
CA ALA A 143 8.89 5.14 0.87
C ALA A 143 8.33 6.53 0.54
N TYR A 144 7.36 7.02 1.30
CA TYR A 144 6.81 8.37 1.17
C TYR A 144 7.87 9.45 1.42
N ILE A 145 8.65 9.33 2.50
CA ILE A 145 9.73 10.28 2.82
C ILE A 145 10.78 10.32 1.71
N VAL A 146 11.21 9.15 1.22
CA VAL A 146 12.20 9.02 0.14
C VAL A 146 11.65 9.63 -1.15
N SER A 147 10.42 9.28 -1.54
CA SER A 147 9.75 9.81 -2.73
C SER A 147 9.62 11.33 -2.68
N ARG A 148 9.25 11.89 -1.53
CA ARG A 148 9.16 13.33 -1.33
C ARG A 148 10.52 14.03 -1.46
N ARG A 149 11.60 13.41 -0.97
CA ARG A 149 12.97 13.94 -1.12
C ARG A 149 13.41 13.94 -2.58
N LEU A 150 13.18 12.83 -3.28
CA LEU A 150 13.49 12.70 -4.71
C LEU A 150 12.74 13.75 -5.53
N TYR A 151 11.43 13.90 -5.29
CA TYR A 151 10.62 14.92 -5.99
C TYR A 151 11.17 16.33 -5.81
N LYS A 152 11.51 16.72 -4.57
CA LYS A 152 12.11 18.03 -4.28
C LYS A 152 13.46 18.21 -4.96
N ALA A 153 14.30 17.18 -5.00
CA ALA A 153 15.60 17.22 -5.65
C ALA A 153 15.45 17.41 -7.17
N THR A 154 14.57 16.64 -7.81
CA THR A 154 14.28 16.77 -9.25
C THR A 154 13.72 18.14 -9.60
N MET A 155 12.76 18.65 -8.83
CA MET A 155 12.20 19.99 -9.04
C MET A 155 13.27 21.08 -8.94
N LYS A 156 14.15 20.99 -7.93
CA LYS A 156 15.27 21.93 -7.76
C LYS A 156 16.24 21.90 -8.95
N ASN A 157 16.53 20.71 -9.48
CA ASN A 157 17.39 20.55 -10.65
C ASN A 157 16.75 21.12 -11.93
N ILE A 158 15.42 20.97 -12.10
CA ILE A 158 14.69 21.56 -13.23
C ILE A 158 14.70 23.09 -13.13
N GLN A 159 14.43 23.65 -11.96
CA GLN A 159 14.48 25.11 -11.75
C GLN A 159 15.88 25.68 -11.99
N LYS A 160 16.94 24.98 -11.58
CA LYS A 160 18.33 25.40 -11.84
C LYS A 160 18.75 25.29 -13.30
N LYS A 161 18.07 24.48 -14.11
CA LYS A 161 18.36 24.33 -15.54
C LYS A 161 17.65 25.39 -16.40
N ASN A 162 16.57 25.97 -15.88
CA ASN A 162 15.76 26.98 -16.57
C ASN A 162 16.05 28.43 -16.11
N ASN A 163 16.96 28.62 -15.15
CA ASN A 163 17.54 29.91 -14.73
C ASN A 163 19.04 29.92 -15.05
#